data_AF-A0A662HBK0-F1
#
_entry.id   AF-A0A662HBK0-F1
#
_cell.length_a   1.000
_cell.length_b   1.000
_cell.length_c   1.000
_cell.angle_alpha   90.00
_cell.angle_beta   90.00
_cell.angle_gamma   90.00
#
_symmetry.space_group_name_H-M   'P 1'
#
loop_
_entity.id
_entity.type
_entity.pdbx_description
1 polymer ?
#
loop_
_entity_poly.entity_id
_entity_poly.type
_entity_poly.pdbx_seq_one_letter_code
_entity_poly.pdbx_strand_id
1 'polypeptide(L)'
;VFIKFLYEEGIADLRYLLEYLKVKSAGIDLYVPSEEEVLKAWQTIERRDVKAVYAILISSGIRVREAVRMMCIYDKRRLVERDGIYLYPLKWIRGSKRIYYAFLCEPFIDYLFKKKMTWSMVTNHVARLNVLRPKYVRKFVATKMYELDIPAEIIDFIQGRVGRSILVRHYLNLLPRATEYYKKYVEWIKDNIL
;
A
#
# COMPACT_ATOMS: atom_id res chain seq x y z
N VAL A 1 -17.38 6.89 -18.05
CA VAL A 1 -16.26 6.79 -19.01
C VAL A 1 -16.80 6.67 -20.43
N PHE A 2 -17.69 5.73 -20.73
CA PHE A 2 -18.29 5.56 -22.07
C PHE A 2 -19.19 6.73 -22.53
N ILE A 3 -20.15 7.19 -21.71
CA ILE A 3 -21.03 8.33 -22.06
C ILE A 3 -20.23 9.61 -22.35
N LYS A 4 -19.17 9.85 -21.59
CA LYS A 4 -18.31 11.03 -21.77
C LYS A 4 -17.50 10.94 -23.08
N PHE A 5 -17.01 9.75 -23.42
CA PHE A 5 -16.33 9.46 -24.67
C PHE A 5 -17.26 9.70 -25.88
N LEU A 6 -18.49 9.21 -25.85
CA LEU A 6 -19.46 9.42 -26.95
C LEU A 6 -19.75 10.91 -27.21
N TYR A 7 -19.75 11.72 -26.15
CA TYR A 7 -19.90 13.17 -26.25
C TYR A 7 -18.63 13.85 -26.79
N GLU A 8 -17.46 13.48 -26.27
CA GLU A 8 -16.16 14.05 -26.68
C GLU A 8 -15.84 13.75 -28.16
N GLU A 9 -16.24 12.59 -28.67
CA GLU A 9 -16.08 12.19 -30.08
C GLU A 9 -17.24 12.64 -30.99
N GLY A 10 -18.23 13.37 -30.45
CA GLY A 10 -19.37 13.87 -31.22
C GLY A 10 -20.32 12.78 -31.76
N ILE A 11 -20.24 11.55 -31.24
CA ILE A 11 -21.05 10.41 -31.69
C ILE A 11 -22.49 10.53 -31.20
N ALA A 12 -22.68 10.87 -29.91
CA ALA A 12 -24.01 11.07 -29.31
C ALA A 12 -23.91 11.86 -28.00
N ASP A 13 -24.86 12.78 -27.76
CA ASP A 13 -25.00 13.44 -26.46
C ASP A 13 -25.96 12.66 -25.55
N LEU A 14 -25.38 11.77 -24.75
CA LEU A 14 -26.11 10.95 -23.78
C LEU A 14 -25.86 11.39 -22.33
N ARG A 15 -25.38 12.62 -22.11
CA ARG A 15 -24.99 13.09 -20.77
C ARG A 15 -26.18 13.12 -19.80
N TYR A 16 -27.41 13.31 -20.30
CA TYR A 16 -28.64 13.24 -19.51
C TYR A 16 -28.78 11.91 -18.75
N LEU A 17 -28.27 10.80 -19.29
CA LEU A 17 -28.30 9.50 -18.62
C LEU A 17 -27.45 9.47 -17.35
N LEU A 18 -26.45 10.34 -17.18
CA LEU A 18 -25.64 10.39 -15.95
C LEU A 18 -26.44 10.84 -14.73
N GLU A 19 -27.52 11.59 -14.94
CA GLU A 19 -28.44 12.02 -13.86
C GLU A 19 -29.26 10.84 -13.33
N TYR A 20 -29.66 9.93 -14.22
CA TYR A 20 -30.44 8.73 -13.91
C TYR A 20 -29.58 7.54 -13.49
N LEU A 21 -28.36 7.43 -14.04
CA LEU A 21 -27.39 6.37 -13.75
C LEU A 21 -26.48 6.76 -12.57
N LYS A 22 -27.05 7.30 -11.48
CA LYS A 22 -26.34 7.42 -10.21
C LYS A 22 -25.99 6.02 -9.74
N VAL A 23 -24.77 5.57 -10.06
CA VAL A 23 -24.20 4.32 -9.55
C VAL A 23 -24.28 4.42 -8.04
N LYS A 24 -25.09 3.56 -7.40
CA LYS A 24 -25.13 3.47 -5.94
C LYS A 24 -23.68 3.33 -5.47
N SER A 25 -23.18 4.32 -4.74
CA SER A 25 -21.87 4.21 -4.13
C SER A 25 -21.91 2.98 -3.24
N ALA A 26 -21.08 1.98 -3.54
CA ALA A 26 -20.87 0.87 -2.62
C ALA A 26 -20.58 1.48 -1.25
N GLY A 27 -21.31 1.05 -0.21
CA GLY A 27 -21.19 1.61 1.13
C GLY A 27 -19.74 1.68 1.59
N ILE A 28 -19.43 2.71 2.38
CA ILE A 28 -18.08 2.87 2.92
C ILE A 28 -17.80 1.68 3.85
N ASP A 29 -16.83 0.84 3.49
CA ASP A 29 -16.31 -0.21 4.36
C ASP A 29 -15.58 0.48 5.53
N LEU A 30 -16.23 0.55 6.70
CA LEU A 30 -15.72 1.23 7.90
C LEU A 30 -14.83 0.34 8.77
N TYR A 31 -14.73 -0.95 8.46
CA TYR A 31 -13.95 -1.87 9.29
C TYR A 31 -12.46 -1.52 9.24
N VAL A 32 -11.88 -1.37 10.43
CA VAL A 32 -10.46 -1.19 10.70
C VAL A 32 -10.01 -2.38 11.55
N PRO A 33 -8.99 -3.13 11.13
CA PRO A 33 -8.52 -4.30 11.87
C PRO A 33 -7.88 -3.92 13.19
N SER A 34 -7.95 -4.84 14.17
CA SER A 34 -7.18 -4.74 15.41
C SER A 34 -5.73 -5.21 15.22
N GLU A 35 -4.89 -4.92 16.21
CA GLU A 35 -3.50 -5.39 16.24
C GLU A 35 -3.42 -6.93 16.32
N GLU A 36 -4.30 -7.55 17.11
CA GLU A 36 -4.35 -9.00 17.27
C GLU A 36 -4.70 -9.69 15.94
N GLU A 37 -5.56 -9.09 15.11
CA GLU A 37 -5.89 -9.64 13.79
C GLU A 37 -4.69 -9.61 12.84
N VAL A 38 -3.86 -8.56 12.93
CA VAL A 38 -2.64 -8.43 12.14
C VAL A 38 -1.59 -9.43 12.63
N LEU A 39 -1.39 -9.54 13.94
CA LEU A 39 -0.46 -10.48 14.54
C LEU A 39 -0.85 -11.92 14.23
N LYS A 40 -2.13 -12.27 14.39
CA LYS A 40 -2.66 -13.58 14.03
C LYS A 40 -2.45 -13.88 12.55
N ALA A 41 -2.71 -12.92 11.67
CA ALA A 41 -2.46 -13.10 10.24
C ALA A 41 -0.97 -13.31 9.95
N TRP A 42 -0.09 -12.49 10.55
CA TRP A 42 1.35 -12.64 10.43
C TRP A 42 1.78 -14.03 10.89
N GLN A 43 1.42 -14.47 12.09
CA GLN A 43 1.80 -15.77 12.65
C GLN A 43 1.22 -16.97 11.88
N THR A 44 0.01 -16.87 11.34
CA THR A 44 -0.65 -18.01 10.64
C THR A 44 -0.10 -18.24 9.23
N ILE A 45 0.42 -17.21 8.57
CA ILE A 45 0.89 -17.32 7.18
C ILE A 45 2.26 -18.01 7.16
N GLU A 46 2.28 -19.32 6.90
CA GLU A 46 3.52 -20.11 6.79
C GLU A 46 4.13 -20.08 5.39
N ARG A 47 3.29 -19.87 4.37
CA ARG A 47 3.72 -19.91 2.97
C ARG A 47 4.64 -18.73 2.69
N ARG A 48 5.94 -19.00 2.53
CA ARG A 48 7.03 -18.00 2.44
C ARG A 48 6.78 -16.85 1.46
N ASP A 49 6.26 -17.12 0.26
CA ASP A 49 5.98 -16.08 -0.75
C ASP A 49 4.83 -15.14 -0.32
N VAL A 50 3.79 -15.67 0.34
CA VAL A 50 2.70 -14.87 0.90
C VAL A 50 3.17 -14.11 2.15
N LYS A 51 3.97 -14.74 3.00
CA LYS A 51 4.59 -14.13 4.19
C LYS A 51 5.48 -12.94 3.81
N ALA A 52 6.28 -13.09 2.75
CA ALA A 52 7.09 -12.02 2.18
C ALA A 52 6.25 -10.82 1.69
N VAL A 53 5.11 -11.08 1.03
CA VAL A 53 4.19 -10.01 0.61
C VAL A 53 3.57 -9.32 1.84
N TYR A 54 3.22 -10.07 2.88
CA TYR A 54 2.71 -9.49 4.14
C TYR A 54 3.76 -8.66 4.86
N ALA A 55 5.03 -9.08 4.85
CA ALA A 55 6.16 -8.28 5.35
C ALA A 55 6.22 -6.91 4.66
N ILE A 56 6.10 -6.87 3.33
CA ILE A 56 6.03 -5.60 2.58
C ILE A 56 4.79 -4.79 2.96
N LEU A 57 3.63 -5.44 3.08
CA LEU A 57 2.36 -4.76 3.36
C LEU A 57 2.31 -4.16 4.77
N ILE A 58 2.76 -4.90 5.79
CA ILE A 58 2.82 -4.42 7.17
C ILE A 58 3.84 -3.29 7.27
N SER A 59 5.02 -3.44 6.65
CA SER A 59 6.01 -2.35 6.65
C SER A 59 5.50 -1.07 6.01
N SER A 60 4.91 -1.16 4.80
CA SER A 60 4.73 0.01 3.93
C SER A 60 3.28 0.50 3.81
N GLY A 61 2.31 -0.34 4.16
CA GLY A 61 0.89 -0.07 3.89
C GLY A 61 0.57 0.08 2.39
N ILE A 62 1.43 -0.35 1.47
CA ILE A 62 1.17 -0.20 0.02
C ILE A 62 0.06 -1.14 -0.46
N ARG A 63 -0.43 -0.97 -1.70
CA ARG A 63 -1.46 -1.87 -2.23
C ARG A 63 -0.85 -3.24 -2.52
N VAL A 64 -1.60 -4.32 -2.30
CA VAL A 64 -1.17 -5.70 -2.59
C VAL A 64 -0.62 -5.90 -4.00
N ARG A 65 -1.19 -5.22 -5.00
CA ARG A 65 -0.69 -5.29 -6.38
C ARG A 65 0.72 -4.71 -6.50
N GLU A 66 1.00 -3.61 -5.81
CA GLU A 66 2.33 -3.00 -5.80
C GLU A 66 3.32 -3.86 -5.00
N ALA A 67 2.90 -4.40 -3.84
CA ALA A 67 3.74 -5.31 -3.06
C ALA A 67 4.11 -6.59 -3.84
N VAL A 68 3.15 -7.22 -4.52
CA VAL A 68 3.43 -8.38 -5.37
C VAL A 68 4.31 -8.03 -6.56
N ARG A 69 4.05 -6.90 -7.22
CA ARG A 69 4.89 -6.44 -8.33
C ARG A 69 6.32 -6.20 -7.87
N MET A 70 6.51 -5.69 -6.67
CA MET A 70 7.82 -5.44 -6.07
C MET A 70 8.51 -6.78 -5.81
N MET A 71 7.78 -7.75 -5.24
CA MET A 71 8.32 -9.08 -4.98
C MET A 71 8.75 -9.81 -6.25
N CYS A 72 8.04 -9.61 -7.37
CA CYS A 72 8.39 -10.20 -8.66
C CYS A 72 9.71 -9.67 -9.24
N ILE A 73 10.09 -8.43 -8.91
CA ILE A 73 11.29 -7.77 -9.41
C ILE A 73 12.34 -7.54 -8.33
N TYR A 74 12.15 -8.13 -7.15
CA TYR A 74 12.97 -7.85 -5.98
C TYR A 74 14.44 -8.17 -6.25
N ASP A 75 15.29 -7.28 -5.76
CA ASP A 75 16.73 -7.40 -5.78
C ASP A 75 17.23 -6.63 -4.56
N LYS A 76 17.89 -7.33 -3.63
CA LYS A 76 18.40 -6.74 -2.37
C LYS A 76 19.34 -5.56 -2.64
N ARG A 77 20.08 -5.56 -3.77
CA ARG A 77 20.99 -4.49 -4.19
C ARG A 77 20.31 -3.15 -4.48
N ARG A 78 18.99 -3.15 -4.68
CA ARG A 78 18.20 -1.94 -4.93
C ARG A 78 17.69 -1.28 -3.64
N LEU A 79 17.84 -1.94 -2.49
CA LEU A 79 17.49 -1.33 -1.21
C LEU A 79 18.43 -0.16 -0.94
N VAL A 80 17.83 0.95 -0.52
CA VAL A 80 18.54 2.14 -0.08
C VAL A 80 18.26 2.31 1.40
N GLU A 81 19.29 2.19 2.22
CA GLU A 81 19.21 2.52 3.63
C GLU A 81 19.33 4.05 3.80
N ARG A 82 18.49 4.63 4.65
CA ARG A 82 18.55 6.03 5.09
C ARG A 82 18.12 6.11 6.54
N ASP A 83 19.02 6.54 7.41
CA ASP A 83 18.73 6.79 8.83
C ASP A 83 18.08 5.60 9.55
N GLY A 84 18.55 4.37 9.27
CA GLY A 84 18.00 3.12 9.82
C GLY A 84 16.69 2.65 9.19
N ILE A 85 16.20 3.34 8.15
CA ILE A 85 15.01 2.98 7.38
C ILE A 85 15.42 2.46 6.00
N TYR A 86 14.76 1.41 5.54
CA TYR A 86 15.04 0.85 4.21
C TYR A 86 13.96 1.27 3.21
N LEU A 87 14.41 1.77 2.08
CA LEU A 87 13.57 2.23 0.98
C LEU A 87 13.83 1.38 -0.26
N TYR A 88 12.78 0.82 -0.84
CA TYR A 88 12.86 0.14 -2.14
C TYR A 88 12.32 1.05 -3.25
N PRO A 89 13.15 1.51 -4.21
CA PRO A 89 12.69 2.38 -5.28
C PRO A 89 11.79 1.63 -6.28
N LEU A 90 10.57 2.12 -6.47
CA LEU A 90 9.55 1.57 -7.39
C LEU A 90 9.32 2.43 -8.62
N LYS A 91 9.22 3.76 -8.46
CA LYS A 91 8.95 4.74 -9.55
C LYS A 91 7.76 4.33 -10.45
N TRP A 92 6.66 3.83 -9.89
CA TRP A 92 5.48 3.45 -10.66
C TRP A 92 4.42 4.54 -10.68
N ILE A 93 3.95 4.83 -11.88
CA ILE A 93 2.92 5.85 -12.16
C ILE A 93 1.76 5.15 -12.87
N ARG A 94 0.55 5.27 -12.32
CA ARG A 94 -0.68 4.74 -12.92
C ARG A 94 -1.82 5.75 -12.76
N GLY A 95 -2.11 6.50 -13.82
CA GLY A 95 -3.08 7.59 -13.78
C GLY A 95 -2.66 8.64 -12.76
N SER A 96 -3.53 8.92 -11.78
CA SER A 96 -3.24 9.84 -10.67
C SER A 96 -2.43 9.23 -9.53
N LYS A 97 -2.22 7.90 -9.50
CA LYS A 97 -1.55 7.20 -8.40
C LYS A 97 -0.06 7.05 -8.69
N ARG A 98 0.77 7.47 -7.75
CA ARG A 98 2.23 7.31 -7.83
C ARG A 98 2.75 6.63 -6.57
N ILE A 99 3.62 5.64 -6.77
CA ILE A 99 4.40 5.02 -5.70
C ILE A 99 5.87 5.05 -6.12
N TYR A 100 6.65 5.79 -5.35
CA TYR A 100 8.05 6.02 -5.67
C TYR A 100 8.96 5.13 -4.84
N TYR A 101 8.62 4.91 -3.57
CA TYR A 101 9.34 4.04 -2.65
C TYR A 101 8.35 3.13 -1.94
N ALA A 102 8.78 1.91 -1.62
CA ALA A 102 8.19 1.13 -0.55
C ALA A 102 9.09 1.25 0.69
N PHE A 103 8.49 1.69 1.81
CA PHE A 103 9.15 1.76 3.10
C PHE A 103 9.16 0.37 3.75
N LEU A 104 10.33 -0.07 4.21
CA LEU A 104 10.53 -1.39 4.77
C LEU A 104 11.12 -1.30 6.17
N CYS A 105 10.62 -2.16 7.05
CA CYS A 105 11.12 -2.34 8.40
C CYS A 105 12.11 -3.52 8.43
N GLU A 106 13.24 -3.37 9.09
CA GLU A 106 14.06 -4.52 9.50
C GLU A 106 13.39 -5.17 10.72
N PRO A 107 13.20 -6.51 10.80
CA PRO A 107 13.79 -7.61 10.05
C PRO A 107 12.93 -8.14 8.88
N PHE A 108 11.81 -7.49 8.53
CA PHE A 108 10.93 -7.98 7.46
C PHE A 108 11.61 -8.13 6.10
N ILE A 109 12.74 -7.44 5.90
CA ILE A 109 13.60 -7.53 4.72
C ILE A 109 14.13 -8.95 4.49
N ASP A 110 14.41 -9.71 5.55
CA ASP A 110 14.98 -11.06 5.43
C ASP A 110 13.98 -12.10 4.91
N TYR A 111 12.69 -11.79 4.98
CA TYR A 111 11.64 -12.60 4.37
C TYR A 111 11.54 -12.38 2.86
N LEU A 112 12.18 -11.33 2.31
CA LEU A 112 11.99 -10.92 0.92
C LEU A 112 12.91 -11.68 -0.03
N PHE A 113 12.33 -12.30 -1.06
CA PHE A 113 13.05 -12.95 -2.15
C PHE A 113 12.30 -12.83 -3.48
N LYS A 114 13.03 -12.82 -4.60
CA LYS A 114 12.42 -12.68 -5.93
C LYS A 114 11.54 -13.89 -6.27
N LYS A 115 10.23 -13.66 -6.47
CA LYS A 115 9.29 -14.71 -6.90
C LYS A 115 8.22 -14.14 -7.82
N LYS A 116 8.06 -14.77 -9.00
CA LYS A 116 6.93 -14.49 -9.89
C LYS A 116 5.64 -15.03 -9.26
N MET A 117 4.65 -14.16 -9.06
CA MET A 117 3.34 -14.52 -8.51
C MET A 117 2.28 -13.46 -8.89
N THR A 118 1.02 -13.76 -8.61
CA THR A 118 -0.09 -12.83 -8.81
C THR A 118 -0.65 -12.35 -7.48
N TRP A 119 -1.29 -11.18 -7.48
CA TRP A 119 -2.00 -10.69 -6.30
C TRP A 119 -3.18 -11.59 -5.90
N SER A 120 -3.80 -12.28 -6.86
CA SER A 120 -4.90 -13.21 -6.60
C SER A 120 -4.43 -14.43 -5.81
N MET A 121 -3.20 -14.92 -6.05
CA MET A 121 -2.60 -16.00 -5.27
C MET A 121 -2.53 -15.62 -3.78
N VAL A 122 -2.07 -14.41 -3.47
CA VAL A 122 -2.00 -13.87 -2.11
C VAL A 122 -3.39 -13.79 -1.48
N THR A 123 -4.34 -13.13 -2.16
CA THR A 123 -5.69 -12.93 -1.61
C THR A 123 -6.45 -14.24 -1.42
N ASN A 124 -6.30 -15.19 -2.34
CA ASN A 124 -6.98 -16.48 -2.28
C ASN A 124 -6.36 -17.40 -1.22
N HIS A 125 -5.06 -17.28 -0.96
CA HIS A 125 -4.41 -18.05 0.10
C HIS A 125 -4.90 -17.61 1.48
N VAL A 126 -4.83 -16.31 1.77
CA VAL A 126 -5.24 -15.78 3.08
C VAL A 126 -6.74 -15.87 3.33
N ALA A 127 -7.55 -15.80 2.27
CA ALA A 127 -8.98 -16.06 2.38
C ALA A 127 -9.28 -17.51 2.81
N ARG A 128 -8.52 -18.50 2.29
CA ARG A 128 -8.67 -19.91 2.70
C ARG A 128 -8.18 -20.16 4.12
N LEU A 129 -7.15 -19.43 4.57
CA LEU A 129 -6.68 -19.48 5.95
C LEU A 129 -7.62 -18.74 6.93
N ASN A 130 -8.65 -18.05 6.42
CA ASN A 130 -9.52 -17.19 7.21
C ASN A 130 -8.76 -16.15 8.05
N VAL A 131 -7.74 -15.53 7.46
CA VAL A 131 -6.94 -14.47 8.09
C VAL A 131 -7.10 -13.13 7.38
N LEU A 132 -6.58 -12.07 8.01
CA LEU A 132 -6.75 -10.69 7.58
C LEU A 132 -6.35 -10.48 6.13
N ARG A 133 -7.26 -9.93 5.31
CA ARG A 133 -7.03 -9.71 3.87
C ARG A 133 -6.10 -8.49 3.62
N PRO A 134 -5.35 -8.45 2.50
CA PRO A 134 -4.36 -7.40 2.24
C PRO A 134 -4.92 -5.97 2.19
N LYS A 135 -6.18 -5.80 1.74
CA LYS A 135 -6.82 -4.47 1.72
C LYS A 135 -6.96 -3.87 3.12
N TYR A 136 -7.10 -4.72 4.13
CA TYR A 136 -7.31 -4.35 5.50
C TYR A 136 -5.98 -4.10 6.22
N VAL A 137 -4.91 -4.83 5.89
CA VAL A 137 -3.54 -4.50 6.33
C VAL A 137 -3.19 -3.05 5.97
N ARG A 138 -3.51 -2.62 4.75
CA ARG A 138 -3.31 -1.22 4.33
C ARG A 138 -4.11 -0.22 5.17
N LYS A 139 -5.34 -0.56 5.58
CA LYS A 139 -6.14 0.31 6.46
C LYS A 139 -5.51 0.38 7.85
N PHE A 140 -5.18 -0.78 8.41
CA PHE A 140 -4.50 -0.91 9.69
C PHE A 140 -3.23 -0.05 9.75
N VAL A 141 -2.33 -0.18 8.77
CA VAL A 141 -1.09 0.59 8.73
C VAL A 141 -1.36 2.10 8.72
N ALA A 142 -2.38 2.57 7.98
CA ALA A 142 -2.73 3.98 7.98
C ALA A 142 -3.28 4.45 9.33
N THR A 143 -4.18 3.68 9.93
CA THR A 143 -4.74 3.99 11.25
C THR A 143 -3.65 4.00 12.32
N LYS A 144 -2.79 2.99 12.35
CA LYS A 144 -1.72 2.89 13.33
C LYS A 144 -0.69 4.00 13.18
N MET A 145 -0.29 4.35 11.95
CA MET A 145 0.57 5.52 11.72
C MET A 145 -0.09 6.81 12.22
N TYR A 146 -1.38 6.97 12.01
CA TYR A 146 -2.12 8.14 12.48
C TYR A 146 -2.17 8.23 14.01
N GLU A 147 -2.38 7.10 14.69
CA GLU A 147 -2.34 6.98 16.16
C GLU A 147 -0.95 7.30 16.74
N LEU A 148 0.12 7.12 15.96
CA LEU A 148 1.50 7.48 16.33
C LEU A 148 1.85 8.96 16.00
N ASP A 149 0.84 9.80 15.79
CA ASP A 149 0.96 11.20 15.41
C ASP A 149 1.78 11.43 14.12
N ILE A 150 1.67 10.53 13.15
CA ILE A 150 2.24 10.72 11.81
C ILE A 150 1.26 11.55 10.97
N PRO A 151 1.67 12.68 10.37
CA PRO A 151 0.76 13.52 9.59
C PRO A 151 0.13 12.76 8.43
N ALA A 152 -1.17 12.98 8.18
CA ALA A 152 -1.92 12.29 7.12
C ALA A 152 -1.27 12.40 5.73
N GLU A 153 -0.68 13.56 5.41
CA GLU A 153 0.11 13.78 4.20
C GLU A 153 1.29 12.80 4.06
N ILE A 154 1.99 12.53 5.16
CA ILE A 154 3.12 11.60 5.22
C ILE A 154 2.63 10.16 5.09
N ILE A 155 1.52 9.81 5.72
CA ILE A 155 0.88 8.49 5.58
C ILE A 155 0.49 8.26 4.11
N ASP A 156 -0.14 9.25 3.48
CA ASP A 156 -0.52 9.20 2.07
C ASP A 156 0.71 9.07 1.16
N PHE A 157 1.82 9.74 1.50
CA PHE A 157 3.09 9.59 0.82
C PHE A 157 3.64 8.17 0.90
N ILE A 158 3.80 7.63 2.12
CA ILE A 158 4.32 6.28 2.38
C ILE A 158 3.46 5.23 1.65
N GLN A 159 2.14 5.40 1.68
CA GLN A 159 1.21 4.46 1.07
C GLN A 159 1.02 4.66 -0.46
N GLY A 160 1.66 5.63 -1.10
CA GLY A 160 1.48 5.92 -2.53
C GLY A 160 0.04 6.35 -2.88
N ARG A 161 -0.53 7.26 -2.09
CA ARG A 161 -1.83 7.94 -2.30
C ARG A 161 -1.71 9.37 -2.85
N VAL A 162 -0.48 9.87 -2.98
CA VAL A 162 -0.11 11.17 -3.57
C VAL A 162 -0.75 11.37 -4.95
N GLY A 163 -1.50 12.45 -5.11
CA GLY A 163 -2.16 12.86 -6.35
C GLY A 163 -1.25 13.56 -7.37
N ARG A 164 -1.81 13.88 -8.55
CA ARG A 164 -1.07 14.41 -9.72
C ARG A 164 -0.47 15.82 -9.50
N SER A 165 -1.00 16.58 -8.55
CA SER A 165 -0.69 18.01 -8.31
C SER A 165 0.48 18.26 -7.35
N ILE A 166 1.06 17.22 -6.74
CA ILE A 166 2.22 17.40 -5.86
C ILE A 166 3.42 17.78 -6.73
N LEU A 167 3.74 19.08 -6.72
CA LEU A 167 4.94 19.66 -7.32
C LEU A 167 6.17 18.84 -6.91
N VAL A 168 7.11 18.67 -7.84
CA VAL A 168 8.38 17.96 -7.59
C VAL A 168 9.09 18.51 -6.35
N ARG A 169 8.99 19.82 -6.08
CA ARG A 169 9.53 20.47 -4.87
C ARG A 169 8.89 19.95 -3.58
N HIS A 170 7.58 19.76 -3.57
CA HIS A 170 6.89 19.21 -2.41
C HIS A 170 7.29 17.75 -2.18
N TYR A 171 7.47 16.98 -3.25
CA TYR A 171 7.98 15.61 -3.19
C TYR A 171 9.38 15.51 -2.58
N LEU A 172 10.31 16.39 -2.97
CA LEU A 172 11.67 16.44 -2.43
C LEU A 172 11.70 16.69 -0.91
N ASN A 173 10.75 17.48 -0.40
CA ASN A 173 10.63 17.74 1.04
C ASN A 173 9.88 16.63 1.80
N LEU A 174 9.04 15.85 1.11
CA LEU A 174 8.26 14.79 1.74
C LEU A 174 9.12 13.58 2.11
N LEU A 175 10.11 13.21 1.30
CA LEU A 175 10.91 12.01 1.58
C LEU A 175 11.69 12.11 2.91
N PRO A 176 12.47 13.18 3.20
CA PRO A 176 13.16 13.31 4.49
C PRO A 176 12.20 13.31 5.68
N ARG A 177 11.08 14.06 5.58
CA ARG A 177 10.04 14.08 6.63
C ARG A 177 9.44 12.69 6.83
N ALA A 178 9.14 11.99 5.73
CA ALA A 178 8.56 10.65 5.79
C ALA A 178 9.51 9.65 6.44
N THR A 179 10.81 9.69 6.11
CA THR A 179 11.81 8.83 6.78
C THR A 179 11.84 9.09 8.27
N GLU A 180 11.84 10.36 8.71
CA GLU A 180 11.88 10.70 10.14
C GLU A 180 10.64 10.22 10.89
N TYR A 181 9.43 10.53 10.38
CA TYR A 181 8.19 10.07 11.00
C TYR A 181 8.05 8.55 10.97
N TYR A 182 8.54 7.88 9.91
CA TYR A 182 8.42 6.44 9.77
C TYR A 182 9.20 5.66 10.83
N LYS A 183 10.25 6.25 11.44
CA LYS A 183 10.96 5.66 12.59
C LYS A 183 10.02 5.31 13.73
N LYS A 184 9.04 6.18 14.04
CA LYS A 184 8.01 5.89 15.07
C LYS A 184 7.25 4.60 14.78
N TYR A 185 6.92 4.38 13.50
CA TYR A 185 6.19 3.19 13.08
C TYR A 185 7.07 1.94 13.09
N VAL A 186 8.34 2.07 12.75
CA VAL A 186 9.32 0.97 12.83
C VAL A 186 9.51 0.51 14.27
N GLU A 187 9.70 1.42 15.22
CA GLU A 187 9.82 1.06 16.63
C GLU A 187 8.54 0.38 17.13
N TRP A 188 7.37 0.91 16.79
CA TRP A 188 6.10 0.25 17.12
C TRP A 188 5.98 -1.17 16.53
N ILE A 189 6.42 -1.39 15.28
CA ILE A 189 6.43 -2.74 14.67
C ILE A 189 7.31 -3.70 15.47
N LYS A 190 8.50 -3.27 15.87
CA LYS A 190 9.45 -4.09 16.65
C LYS A 190 8.90 -4.51 17.99
N ASP A 191 8.14 -3.63 18.65
CA ASP A 191 7.62 -3.92 19.99
C ASP A 191 6.33 -4.76 19.98
N ASN A 192 5.55 -4.74 18.88
CA ASN A 192 4.17 -5.25 18.90
C ASN A 192 3.87 -6.35 17.86
N ILE A 193 4.68 -6.49 16.80
CA ILE A 193 4.43 -7.47 15.72
C ILE A 193 5.51 -8.55 15.64
N LEU A 194 6.74 -8.22 15.99
CA LEU A 194 7.92 -9.07 15.88
C LEU A 194 8.24 -9.73 17.22
#